data_AF-X0SE32-F1
#
_entry.id   AF-X0SE32-F1
#
_cell.length_a   1.000
_cell.length_b   1.000
_cell.length_c   1.000
_cell.angle_alpha   90.00
_cell.angle_beta   90.00
_cell.angle_gamma   90.00
#
_symmetry.space_group_name_H-M   'P 1'
#
loop_
_entity.id
_entity.type
_entity.pdbx_description
1 polymer ?
#
loop_
_entity_poly.entity_id
_entity_poly.type
_entity_poly.pdbx_seq_one_letter_code
_entity_poly.pdbx_strand_id
1 'polypeptide(L)'
;PRAPFSDQEIGAIEAYLEQRDGRLLVMVDSSVALGGELDLGGLLSFLRSYGVQARVDAVGARVITGFTLTGRKASITELSVPVMPEGYAPHPVAADLGSYTVQFRWAAPLVAPAPEPQSELEVGPILTGVSSSWGETSTARDLRLERYDPEVDVAGPIVLGMVVGPSSAPGPYGLPVQDTSDMGGLRIIVFGSSLSFVNGVVDQLPGNLYLALNAVNWLVGKKHLLGIPPKDVDINRLVMSEAQVRTAKWLFIGLVPAAFVALGTTVWLFRRR
;
A
#
# COMPACT_ATOMS: atom_id res chain seq x y z
N PRO A 1 -0.67 3.82 -14.14
CA PRO A 1 -0.82 4.42 -15.50
C PRO A 1 -2.30 4.72 -15.77
N ARG A 2 -2.60 5.63 -16.71
CA ARG A 2 -3.97 6.11 -17.00
C ARG A 2 -4.36 6.09 -18.48
N ALA A 3 -3.43 5.74 -19.35
CA ALA A 3 -3.60 5.68 -20.79
C ALA A 3 -3.04 4.36 -21.31
N PRO A 4 -3.52 3.87 -22.46
CA PRO A 4 -3.03 2.64 -23.05
C PRO A 4 -1.58 2.78 -23.50
N PHE A 5 -0.78 1.75 -23.26
CA PHE A 5 0.57 1.66 -23.80
C PHE A 5 0.51 1.07 -25.21
N SER A 6 1.21 1.72 -26.13
CA SER A 6 1.42 1.23 -27.50
C SER A 6 2.42 0.07 -27.52
N ASP A 7 2.35 -0.76 -28.57
CA ASP A 7 3.27 -1.87 -28.77
C ASP A 7 4.74 -1.41 -28.84
N GLN A 8 4.99 -0.22 -29.38
CA GLN A 8 6.32 0.37 -29.44
C GLN A 8 6.87 0.70 -28.04
N GLU A 9 6.04 1.24 -27.15
CA GLU A 9 6.42 1.53 -25.77
C GLU A 9 6.69 0.25 -24.98
N ILE A 10 5.83 -0.77 -25.15
CA ILE A 10 6.03 -2.08 -24.52
C ILE A 10 7.32 -2.72 -25.02
N GLY A 11 7.59 -2.74 -26.33
CA GLY A 11 8.83 -3.28 -26.87
C GLY A 11 10.08 -2.53 -26.38
N ALA A 12 9.99 -1.22 -26.13
CA ALA A 12 11.09 -0.46 -25.54
C ALA A 12 11.34 -0.84 -24.06
N ILE A 13 10.27 -1.11 -23.30
CA ILE A 13 10.37 -1.57 -21.90
C ILE A 13 10.97 -2.99 -21.85
N GLU A 14 10.50 -3.89 -22.72
CA GLU A 14 11.05 -5.25 -22.85
C GLU A 14 12.55 -5.21 -23.20
N ALA A 15 12.93 -4.43 -24.21
CA ALA A 15 14.34 -4.27 -24.58
C ALA A 15 15.18 -3.70 -23.43
N TYR A 16 14.63 -2.78 -22.64
CA TYR A 16 15.31 -2.25 -21.45
C TYR A 16 15.51 -3.32 -20.38
N LEU A 17 14.52 -4.19 -20.14
CA LEU A 17 14.60 -5.26 -19.16
C LEU A 17 15.60 -6.33 -19.58
N GLU A 18 15.46 -6.86 -20.79
CA GLU A 18 16.23 -8.01 -21.27
C GLU A 18 17.68 -7.64 -21.63
N GLN A 19 17.90 -6.50 -22.28
CA GLN A 19 19.24 -6.16 -22.80
C GLN A 19 20.11 -5.42 -21.78
N ARG A 20 19.52 -4.86 -20.74
CA ARG A 20 20.22 -4.01 -19.77
C ARG A 20 20.04 -4.41 -18.32
N ASP A 21 19.52 -5.61 -18.06
CA ASP A 21 19.12 -6.05 -16.72
C ASP A 21 18.27 -4.98 -16.02
N GLY A 22 17.30 -4.47 -16.79
CA GLY A 22 16.48 -3.34 -16.40
C GLY A 22 15.69 -3.62 -15.13
N ARG A 23 15.27 -2.54 -14.47
CA ARG A 23 14.49 -2.62 -13.22
C ARG A 23 13.22 -1.84 -13.39
N LEU A 24 12.09 -2.47 -13.07
CA LEU A 24 10.78 -1.91 -13.30
C LEU A 24 9.95 -1.95 -12.02
N LEU A 25 9.37 -0.81 -11.66
CA LEU A 25 8.30 -0.72 -10.65
C LEU A 25 7.02 -0.36 -11.39
N VAL A 26 6.02 -1.21 -11.31
CA VAL A 26 4.69 -0.95 -11.87
C VAL A 26 3.68 -0.83 -10.73
N MET A 27 2.89 0.24 -10.74
CA MET A 27 1.75 0.38 -9.85
C MET A 27 0.48 0.47 -10.70
N VAL A 28 -0.39 -0.52 -10.57
CA VAL A 28 -1.62 -0.64 -11.36
C VAL A 28 -2.80 -0.43 -10.44
N ASP A 29 -3.67 0.52 -10.75
CA ASP A 29 -4.89 0.76 -9.97
C ASP A 29 -6.06 -0.08 -10.49
N SER A 30 -7.04 -0.34 -9.63
CA SER A 30 -8.33 -0.92 -10.03
C SER A 30 -9.12 0.06 -10.89
N SER A 31 -9.74 -0.40 -11.98
CA SER A 31 -10.66 0.37 -12.82
C SER A 31 -11.90 0.82 -12.04
N VAL A 32 -12.36 -0.01 -11.11
CA VAL A 32 -13.45 0.30 -10.16
C VAL A 32 -13.08 1.53 -9.30
N ALA A 33 -11.81 1.65 -8.89
CA ALA A 33 -11.32 2.82 -8.16
C ALA A 33 -11.32 4.12 -8.99
N LEU A 34 -11.26 3.99 -10.32
CA LEU A 34 -11.21 5.10 -11.26
C LEU A 34 -12.60 5.48 -11.79
N GLY A 35 -13.63 4.72 -11.43
CA GLY A 35 -15.01 4.98 -11.81
C GLY A 35 -15.34 4.65 -13.27
N GLY A 36 -14.63 3.69 -13.90
CA GLY A 36 -14.90 3.29 -15.28
C GLY A 36 -13.92 2.26 -15.83
N GLU A 37 -14.04 1.95 -17.12
CA GLU A 37 -13.12 1.05 -17.81
C GLU A 37 -11.70 1.65 -17.87
N LEU A 38 -10.70 0.82 -17.57
CA LEU A 38 -9.30 1.19 -17.64
C LEU A 38 -8.64 0.34 -18.72
N ASP A 39 -8.36 0.96 -19.87
CA ASP A 39 -7.54 0.37 -20.91
C ASP A 39 -6.07 0.76 -20.70
N LEU A 40 -5.23 -0.24 -20.45
CA LEU A 40 -3.78 -0.09 -20.30
C LEU A 40 -3.02 -0.59 -21.53
N GLY A 41 -3.72 -0.91 -22.62
CA GLY A 41 -3.15 -1.43 -23.85
C GLY A 41 -2.32 -2.69 -23.60
N GLY A 42 -1.10 -2.72 -24.16
CA GLY A 42 -0.21 -3.88 -24.05
C GLY A 42 0.35 -4.15 -22.65
N LEU A 43 0.19 -3.25 -21.67
CA LEU A 43 0.83 -3.39 -20.36
C LEU A 43 0.35 -4.61 -19.57
N LEU A 44 -0.96 -4.93 -19.59
CA LEU A 44 -1.49 -6.09 -18.86
C LEU A 44 -1.01 -7.41 -19.48
N SER A 45 -0.92 -7.46 -20.81
CA SER A 45 -0.37 -8.61 -21.54
C SER A 45 1.12 -8.78 -21.28
N PHE A 46 1.87 -7.67 -21.25
CA PHE A 46 3.28 -7.62 -20.86
C PHE A 46 3.48 -8.14 -19.42
N LEU A 47 2.73 -7.65 -18.43
CA LEU A 47 2.87 -8.19 -17.06
C LEU A 47 2.54 -9.69 -17.00
N ARG A 48 1.56 -10.14 -17.79
CA ARG A 48 1.19 -11.56 -17.87
C ARG A 48 2.31 -12.42 -18.47
N SER A 49 3.09 -11.92 -19.44
CA SER A 49 4.24 -12.68 -19.99
C SER A 49 5.34 -12.89 -18.95
N TYR A 50 5.43 -12.00 -17.95
CA TYR A 50 6.29 -12.15 -16.78
C TYR A 50 5.60 -12.85 -15.59
N GLY A 51 4.45 -13.50 -15.81
CA GLY A 51 3.75 -14.27 -14.77
C GLY A 51 2.97 -13.43 -13.75
N VAL A 52 2.63 -12.17 -14.05
CA VAL A 52 1.85 -11.31 -13.15
C VAL A 52 0.55 -10.87 -13.84
N GLN A 53 -0.59 -11.32 -13.33
CA GLN A 53 -1.90 -10.86 -13.79
C GLN A 53 -2.47 -9.83 -12.81
N ALA A 54 -2.63 -8.58 -13.25
CA ALA A 54 -3.37 -7.56 -12.49
C ALA A 54 -4.87 -7.63 -12.82
N ARG A 55 -5.71 -7.93 -11.82
CA ARG A 55 -7.18 -7.91 -11.90
C ARG A 55 -7.68 -6.49 -11.74
N VAL A 56 -7.48 -5.67 -12.76
CA VAL A 56 -7.91 -4.26 -12.75
C VAL A 56 -9.43 -4.13 -12.68
N ASP A 57 -10.16 -5.14 -13.12
CA ASP A 57 -11.61 -5.28 -13.06
C ASP A 57 -12.16 -5.52 -11.64
N ALA A 58 -11.28 -5.73 -10.65
CA ALA A 58 -11.66 -5.93 -9.26
C ALA A 58 -10.98 -4.89 -8.35
N VAL A 59 -11.59 -4.61 -7.19
CA VAL A 59 -11.02 -3.77 -6.14
C VAL A 59 -10.91 -4.53 -4.83
N GLY A 60 -9.76 -4.42 -4.19
CA GLY A 60 -9.48 -5.03 -2.91
C GLY A 60 -10.42 -4.50 -1.84
N ALA A 61 -11.18 -5.41 -1.26
CA ALA A 61 -12.19 -5.16 -0.26
C ALA A 61 -11.93 -6.05 0.97
N ARG A 62 -12.40 -5.62 2.14
CA ARG A 62 -12.47 -6.45 3.33
C ARG A 62 -13.72 -6.14 4.14
N VAL A 63 -14.18 -7.12 4.91
CA VAL A 63 -15.28 -6.92 5.85
C VAL A 63 -14.67 -6.43 7.16
N ILE A 64 -15.18 -5.33 7.68
CA ILE A 64 -15.00 -4.98 9.07
C ILE A 64 -16.29 -5.29 9.82
N THR A 65 -16.18 -6.19 10.80
CA THR A 65 -17.26 -6.50 11.72
C THR A 65 -17.06 -5.77 13.04
N GLY A 66 -18.12 -5.24 13.63
CA GLY A 66 -18.08 -4.77 15.03
C GLY A 66 -18.54 -3.33 15.27
N PHE A 67 -18.99 -2.61 14.25
CA PHE A 67 -19.63 -1.32 14.46
C PHE A 67 -21.06 -1.52 14.95
N THR A 68 -21.43 -0.79 16.00
CA THR A 68 -22.83 -0.78 16.48
C THR A 68 -23.53 0.39 15.82
N LEU A 69 -24.30 0.11 14.77
CA LEU A 69 -25.28 1.05 14.23
C LEU A 69 -26.63 0.68 14.86
N THR A 70 -27.26 1.67 15.52
CA THR A 70 -28.61 1.54 16.09
C THR A 70 -28.82 0.31 17.00
N GLY A 71 -27.79 -0.08 17.77
CA GLY A 71 -27.87 -1.21 18.71
C GLY A 71 -27.73 -2.60 18.06
N ARG A 72 -27.46 -2.68 16.75
CA ARG A 72 -27.20 -3.94 16.03
C ARG A 72 -25.75 -3.97 15.54
N LYS A 73 -25.13 -5.15 15.56
CA LYS A 73 -23.84 -5.37 14.91
C LYS A 73 -24.01 -5.16 13.41
N ALA A 74 -23.35 -4.17 12.86
CA ALA A 74 -23.24 -3.93 11.44
C ALA A 74 -21.88 -4.41 10.94
N SER A 75 -21.86 -4.83 9.68
CA SER A 75 -20.63 -5.07 8.92
C SER A 75 -20.63 -4.10 7.76
N ILE A 76 -19.47 -3.51 7.50
CA ILE A 76 -19.27 -2.62 6.35
C ILE A 76 -18.07 -3.14 5.56
N THR A 77 -18.17 -2.98 4.25
CA THR A 77 -17.07 -3.28 3.34
C THR A 77 -16.16 -2.07 3.24
N GLU A 78 -14.89 -2.28 3.53
CA GLU A 78 -13.83 -1.29 3.40
C GLU A 78 -12.98 -1.62 2.18
N LEU A 79 -12.73 -0.63 1.33
CA LEU A 79 -11.93 -0.76 0.11
C LEU A 79 -10.45 -0.43 0.38
N SER A 80 -10.03 -0.74 1.60
CA SER A 80 -8.65 -0.71 2.02
C SER A 80 -8.32 -2.02 2.70
N VAL A 81 -7.28 -2.67 2.19
CA VAL A 81 -6.83 -3.97 2.65
C VAL A 81 -5.47 -3.79 3.35
N PRO A 82 -5.39 -4.07 4.67
CA PRO A 82 -4.12 -4.08 5.36
C PRO A 82 -3.32 -5.34 5.01
N VAL A 83 -2.01 -5.17 4.91
CA VAL A 83 -1.01 -6.23 4.99
C VAL A 83 -0.49 -6.21 6.42
N MET A 84 -0.67 -7.34 7.09
CA MET A 84 -0.24 -7.60 8.47
C MET A 84 1.02 -8.48 8.46
N PRO A 85 1.67 -8.74 9.61
CA PRO A 85 2.93 -9.48 9.67
C PRO A 85 2.92 -10.82 8.93
N GLU A 86 1.79 -11.54 8.98
CA GLU A 86 1.56 -12.81 8.29
C GLU A 86 1.44 -12.69 6.76
N GLY A 87 1.20 -11.48 6.25
CA GLY A 87 1.05 -11.18 4.83
C GLY A 87 2.35 -10.77 4.15
N TYR A 88 3.46 -10.64 4.89
CA TYR A 88 4.77 -10.36 4.32
C TYR A 88 5.48 -11.67 3.94
N ALA A 89 5.75 -11.85 2.65
CA ALA A 89 6.58 -12.96 2.20
C ALA A 89 8.03 -12.76 2.66
N PRO A 90 8.85 -13.83 2.77
CA PRO A 90 10.26 -13.74 3.12
C PRO A 90 11.08 -13.13 1.97
N HIS A 91 10.93 -11.82 1.76
CA HIS A 91 11.58 -11.04 0.69
C HIS A 91 12.21 -9.76 1.28
N PRO A 92 13.42 -9.35 0.84
CA PRO A 92 14.11 -8.19 1.41
C PRO A 92 13.33 -6.87 1.39
N VAL A 93 12.40 -6.71 0.43
CA VAL A 93 11.53 -5.53 0.35
C VAL A 93 10.58 -5.41 1.54
N ALA A 94 10.15 -6.55 2.11
CA ALA A 94 9.15 -6.63 3.17
C ALA A 94 9.71 -7.13 4.51
N ALA A 95 10.96 -7.62 4.55
CA ALA A 95 11.55 -8.30 5.71
C ALA A 95 11.42 -7.53 7.04
N ASP A 96 11.69 -6.22 7.02
CA ASP A 96 11.67 -5.39 8.23
C ASP A 96 10.30 -4.74 8.52
N LEU A 97 9.29 -5.01 7.71
CA LEU A 97 7.96 -4.39 7.85
C LEU A 97 7.06 -5.11 8.86
N GLY A 98 7.51 -6.20 9.50
CA GLY A 98 6.69 -7.00 10.42
C GLY A 98 6.18 -6.28 11.68
N SER A 99 6.68 -5.08 12.00
CA SER A 99 6.13 -4.22 13.06
C SER A 99 5.19 -3.12 12.56
N TYR A 100 4.98 -3.04 11.25
CA TYR A 100 4.15 -2.04 10.59
C TYR A 100 2.97 -2.72 9.91
N THR A 101 1.88 -1.97 9.77
CA THR A 101 0.79 -2.32 8.87
C THR A 101 0.94 -1.49 7.62
N VAL A 102 1.02 -2.13 6.46
CA VAL A 102 0.94 -1.45 5.16
C VAL A 102 -0.53 -1.50 4.73
N GLN A 103 -1.11 -0.37 4.35
CA GLN A 103 -2.50 -0.35 3.89
C GLN A 103 -2.57 -0.09 2.39
N PHE A 104 -3.17 -1.01 1.67
CA PHE A 104 -3.47 -0.84 0.26
C PHE A 104 -4.88 -0.27 0.11
N ARG A 105 -5.00 0.90 -0.51
CA ARG A 105 -6.29 1.54 -0.79
C ARG A 105 -6.67 1.28 -2.24
N TRP A 106 -7.91 0.86 -2.46
CA TRP A 106 -8.49 0.69 -3.79
C TRP A 106 -7.66 -0.19 -4.73
N ALA A 107 -7.07 -1.26 -4.20
CA ALA A 107 -6.07 -2.00 -4.92
C ALA A 107 -6.66 -2.98 -5.94
N ALA A 108 -6.10 -3.05 -7.14
CA ALA A 108 -6.31 -4.18 -8.04
C ALA A 108 -5.64 -5.44 -7.43
N PRO A 109 -6.37 -6.53 -7.21
CA PRO A 109 -5.77 -7.80 -6.83
C PRO A 109 -4.77 -8.27 -7.88
N LEU A 110 -3.66 -8.86 -7.44
CA LEU A 110 -2.68 -9.50 -8.30
C LEU A 110 -2.86 -11.02 -8.23
N VAL A 111 -2.66 -11.69 -9.36
CA VAL A 111 -2.75 -13.15 -9.47
C VAL A 111 -1.50 -13.66 -10.18
N ALA A 112 -0.82 -14.61 -9.53
CA ALA A 112 0.28 -15.33 -10.14
C ALA A 112 -0.36 -16.56 -10.80
N PRO A 113 -0.17 -16.77 -12.12
CA PRO A 113 -0.47 -18.06 -12.72
C PRO A 113 0.32 -19.15 -12.00
N ALA A 114 -0.13 -20.40 -12.12
CA ALA A 114 0.64 -21.53 -11.60
C ALA A 114 2.09 -21.45 -12.13
N PRO A 115 3.11 -21.67 -11.29
CA PRO A 115 4.51 -21.52 -11.68
C PRO A 115 4.80 -22.43 -12.87
N GLU A 116 5.25 -21.85 -13.98
CA GLU A 116 5.75 -22.63 -15.11
C GLU A 116 7.14 -23.20 -14.75
N PRO A 117 7.32 -24.53 -14.75
CA PRO A 117 8.51 -25.19 -14.20
C PRO A 117 9.83 -24.96 -14.97
N GLN A 118 9.88 -24.04 -15.94
CA GLN A 118 11.04 -23.79 -16.80
C GLN A 118 11.43 -22.32 -16.96
N SER A 119 10.82 -21.40 -16.22
CA SER A 119 11.22 -19.99 -16.22
C SER A 119 12.51 -19.78 -15.40
N GLU A 120 13.51 -19.12 -15.99
CA GLU A 120 14.70 -18.63 -15.26
C GLU A 120 14.34 -17.53 -14.22
N LEU A 121 13.14 -16.95 -14.38
CA LEU A 121 12.59 -15.94 -13.49
C LEU A 121 11.66 -16.58 -12.46
N GLU A 122 11.91 -16.27 -11.20
CA GLU A 122 11.02 -16.56 -10.09
C GLU A 122 9.97 -15.46 -9.96
N VAL A 123 8.71 -15.87 -9.87
CA VAL A 123 7.56 -14.99 -9.72
C VAL A 123 6.83 -15.38 -8.44
N GLY A 124 6.57 -14.40 -7.58
CA GLY A 124 5.91 -14.69 -6.31
C GLY A 124 5.24 -13.49 -5.66
N PRO A 125 4.24 -13.74 -4.79
CA PRO A 125 3.66 -12.71 -3.95
C PRO A 125 4.69 -12.23 -2.94
N ILE A 126 4.79 -10.91 -2.76
CA ILE A 126 5.57 -10.29 -1.67
C ILE A 126 4.68 -9.70 -0.57
N LEU A 127 3.43 -9.37 -0.92
CA LEU A 127 2.46 -8.74 -0.03
C LEU A 127 1.10 -9.39 -0.25
N THR A 128 0.58 -10.01 0.80
CA THR A 128 -0.74 -10.64 0.83
C THR A 128 -1.60 -9.95 1.87
N GLY A 129 -2.83 -9.60 1.49
CA GLY A 129 -3.79 -8.99 2.41
C GLY A 129 -4.25 -9.95 3.50
N VAL A 130 -5.03 -9.42 4.45
CA VAL A 130 -5.68 -10.25 5.49
C VAL A 130 -6.60 -11.32 4.89
N SER A 131 -6.81 -12.42 5.63
CA SER A 131 -7.66 -13.54 5.20
C SER A 131 -9.12 -13.17 4.90
N SER A 132 -9.62 -12.09 5.49
CA SER A 132 -10.97 -11.56 5.27
C SER A 132 -11.08 -10.62 4.06
N SER A 133 -10.05 -10.54 3.22
CA SER A 133 -10.04 -9.72 2.01
C SER A 133 -10.56 -10.49 0.80
N TRP A 134 -11.12 -9.80 -0.19
CA TRP A 134 -11.47 -10.33 -1.51
C TRP A 134 -11.29 -9.23 -2.56
N GLY A 135 -11.36 -9.58 -3.84
CA GLY A 135 -11.46 -8.62 -4.92
C GLY A 135 -12.89 -8.47 -5.37
N GLU A 136 -13.51 -7.33 -5.02
CA GLU A 136 -14.87 -6.96 -5.38
C GLU A 136 -14.94 -6.54 -6.85
N THR A 137 -15.86 -7.15 -7.61
CA THR A 137 -16.04 -6.89 -9.06
C THR A 137 -17.30 -6.08 -9.38
N SER A 138 -18.16 -5.82 -8.39
CA SER A 138 -19.37 -5.02 -8.56
C SER A 138 -19.05 -3.62 -9.08
N THR A 139 -19.89 -3.13 -9.98
CA THR A 139 -19.89 -1.74 -10.47
C THR A 139 -20.91 -0.88 -9.71
N ALA A 140 -21.43 -1.38 -8.58
CA ALA A 140 -22.40 -0.66 -7.79
C ALA A 140 -21.85 0.67 -7.28
N ARG A 141 -22.76 1.64 -7.16
CA ARG A 141 -22.41 2.99 -6.69
C ARG A 141 -21.91 3.01 -5.24
N ASP A 142 -22.39 2.09 -4.41
CA ASP A 142 -21.96 1.98 -3.00
C ASP A 142 -21.47 0.57 -2.66
N LEU A 143 -20.20 0.35 -2.96
CA LEU A 143 -19.46 -0.88 -2.67
C LEU A 143 -19.35 -1.19 -1.16
N ARG A 144 -19.70 -0.27 -0.26
CA ARG A 144 -19.64 -0.52 1.20
C ARG A 144 -20.68 -1.51 1.70
N LEU A 145 -21.73 -1.72 0.90
CA LEU A 145 -22.81 -2.66 1.20
C LEU A 145 -22.60 -4.03 0.56
N GLU A 146 -21.65 -4.14 -0.37
CA GLU A 146 -21.35 -5.37 -1.08
C GLU A 146 -20.74 -6.41 -0.15
N ARG A 147 -20.96 -7.67 -0.50
CA ARG A 147 -20.43 -8.82 0.22
C ARG A 147 -19.82 -9.76 -0.79
N TYR A 148 -18.77 -10.43 -0.37
CA TYR A 148 -18.11 -11.43 -1.19
C TYR A 148 -19.09 -12.39 -1.85
N ASP A 149 -19.05 -12.43 -3.19
CA ASP A 149 -19.78 -13.36 -4.02
C ASP A 149 -18.80 -14.35 -4.69
N PRO A 150 -18.81 -15.63 -4.31
CA PRO A 150 -17.87 -16.61 -4.84
C PRO A 150 -18.03 -16.91 -6.34
N GLU A 151 -19.14 -16.51 -6.98
CA GLU A 151 -19.36 -16.76 -8.40
C GLU A 151 -18.64 -15.73 -9.30
N VAL A 152 -18.44 -14.51 -8.80
CA VAL A 152 -17.92 -13.39 -9.60
C VAL A 152 -16.67 -12.74 -9.03
N ASP A 153 -16.50 -12.76 -7.71
CA ASP A 153 -15.40 -12.06 -7.04
C ASP A 153 -14.10 -12.86 -7.02
N VAL A 154 -13.00 -12.12 -6.86
CA VAL A 154 -11.68 -12.72 -6.65
C VAL A 154 -11.59 -13.21 -5.22
N ALA A 155 -11.46 -14.54 -5.05
CA ALA A 155 -11.28 -15.16 -3.73
C ALA A 155 -10.02 -14.64 -3.02
N GLY A 156 -10.12 -14.48 -1.71
CA GLY A 156 -9.02 -14.05 -0.86
C GLY A 156 -8.19 -15.19 -0.25
N PRO A 157 -7.13 -14.85 0.49
CA PRO A 157 -6.60 -13.49 0.68
C PRO A 157 -6.00 -12.94 -0.62
N ILE A 158 -6.26 -11.68 -0.92
CA ILE A 158 -5.79 -11.10 -2.18
C ILE A 158 -4.30 -10.74 -2.10
N VAL A 159 -3.59 -10.94 -3.20
CA VAL A 159 -2.20 -10.47 -3.33
C VAL A 159 -2.21 -9.00 -3.76
N LEU A 160 -1.40 -8.20 -3.08
CA LEU A 160 -1.31 -6.75 -3.25
C LEU A 160 0.04 -6.31 -3.85
N GLY A 161 1.04 -7.18 -3.79
CA GLY A 161 2.36 -6.96 -4.36
C GLY A 161 2.98 -8.24 -4.87
N MET A 162 3.59 -8.19 -6.04
CA MET A 162 4.34 -9.28 -6.65
C MET A 162 5.76 -8.84 -7.00
N VAL A 163 6.66 -9.82 -7.00
CA VAL A 163 8.03 -9.66 -7.49
C VAL A 163 8.29 -10.66 -8.60
N VAL A 164 9.06 -10.21 -9.58
CA VAL A 164 9.67 -11.02 -10.63
C VAL A 164 11.16 -10.73 -10.59
N GLY A 165 11.98 -11.78 -10.56
CA GLY A 165 13.42 -11.62 -10.57
C GLY A 165 14.14 -12.93 -10.84
N PRO A 166 15.48 -12.90 -10.90
CA PRO A 166 16.27 -14.11 -11.08
C PRO A 166 15.98 -15.09 -9.94
N SER A 167 15.75 -16.35 -10.29
CA SER A 167 15.57 -17.40 -9.29
C SER A 167 16.80 -17.50 -8.40
N SER A 168 16.60 -17.40 -7.08
CA SER A 168 17.67 -17.64 -6.13
C SER A 168 17.86 -19.15 -6.03
N ALA A 169 18.71 -19.72 -6.89
CA ALA A 169 19.05 -21.14 -6.78
C ALA A 169 19.52 -21.43 -5.34
N PRO A 170 19.04 -22.50 -4.69
CA PRO A 170 19.49 -22.87 -3.36
C PRO A 170 21.01 -23.05 -3.39
N GLY A 171 21.68 -22.51 -2.37
CA GLY A 171 23.13 -22.62 -2.29
C GLY A 171 23.55 -24.07 -2.11
N PRO A 172 24.84 -24.39 -2.27
CA PRO A 172 25.35 -25.67 -1.80
C PRO A 172 24.86 -25.89 -0.36
N TYR A 173 24.32 -27.09 -0.08
CA TYR A 173 23.71 -27.50 1.19
C TYR A 173 22.27 -27.05 1.47
N GLY A 174 21.52 -26.52 0.49
CA GLY A 174 20.08 -26.24 0.66
C GLY A 174 19.78 -25.06 1.59
N LEU A 175 20.78 -24.23 1.85
CA LEU A 175 20.63 -22.97 2.55
C LEU A 175 20.19 -21.89 1.55
N PRO A 176 19.25 -21.00 1.92
CA PRO A 176 18.94 -19.84 1.10
C PRO A 176 20.21 -19.03 0.91
N VAL A 177 20.60 -18.79 -0.35
CA VAL A 177 21.73 -17.91 -0.68
C VAL A 177 21.32 -16.51 -0.27
N GLN A 178 21.77 -16.09 0.91
CA GLN A 178 21.63 -14.71 1.38
C GLN A 178 22.56 -13.76 0.60
N ASP A 179 23.41 -14.30 -0.27
CA ASP A 179 24.45 -13.60 -1.00
C ASP A 179 24.08 -13.38 -2.47
N THR A 180 23.13 -12.47 -2.74
CA THR A 180 22.90 -11.95 -4.10
C THR A 180 23.95 -10.88 -4.46
N SER A 181 25.23 -11.05 -4.08
CA SER A 181 26.30 -10.08 -4.40
C SER A 181 26.48 -9.90 -5.91
N ASP A 182 26.03 -10.87 -6.72
CA ASP A 182 25.77 -10.76 -8.16
C ASP A 182 24.28 -10.55 -8.44
N MET A 183 23.73 -9.42 -8.00
CA MET A 183 22.38 -8.98 -8.39
C MET A 183 22.37 -8.48 -9.85
N GLY A 184 22.79 -9.33 -10.80
CA GLY A 184 22.49 -9.21 -12.23
C GLY A 184 21.05 -9.66 -12.53
N GLY A 185 20.62 -9.50 -13.78
CA GLY A 185 19.27 -9.90 -14.22
C GLY A 185 18.18 -8.86 -13.98
N LEU A 186 17.16 -8.92 -14.83
CA LEU A 186 15.99 -8.05 -14.77
C LEU A 186 15.20 -8.24 -13.46
N ARG A 187 14.54 -7.17 -13.02
CA ARG A 187 13.66 -7.19 -11.84
C ARG A 187 12.41 -6.38 -12.07
N ILE A 188 11.29 -6.92 -11.62
CA ILE A 188 9.99 -6.26 -11.67
C ILE A 188 9.34 -6.34 -10.30
N ILE A 189 8.87 -5.22 -9.78
CA ILE A 189 7.91 -5.18 -8.68
C ILE A 189 6.60 -4.64 -9.23
N VAL A 190 5.51 -5.33 -8.93
CA VAL A 190 4.16 -4.88 -9.26
C VAL A 190 3.38 -4.66 -7.97
N PHE A 191 2.81 -3.47 -7.80
CA PHE A 191 1.87 -3.17 -6.73
C PHE A 191 0.48 -2.91 -7.29
N GLY A 192 -0.53 -3.43 -6.60
CA GLY A 192 -1.94 -3.29 -6.98
C GLY A 192 -2.53 -1.90 -6.72
N SER A 193 -1.76 -0.90 -6.30
CA SER A 193 -2.32 0.45 -6.07
C SER A 193 -1.22 1.50 -6.04
N SER A 194 -1.34 2.51 -6.91
CA SER A 194 -0.57 3.75 -6.83
C SER A 194 -1.13 4.69 -5.76
N LEU A 195 -2.45 4.64 -5.51
CA LEU A 195 -3.14 5.47 -4.52
C LEU A 195 -2.70 5.19 -3.09
N SER A 196 -2.06 4.06 -2.85
CA SER A 196 -1.48 3.68 -1.55
C SER A 196 -0.16 4.39 -1.24
N PHE A 197 0.43 5.07 -2.22
CA PHE A 197 1.76 5.68 -2.11
C PHE A 197 1.75 7.20 -2.37
N VAL A 198 0.57 7.83 -2.40
CA VAL A 198 0.47 9.29 -2.49
C VAL A 198 0.89 9.96 -1.18
N ASN A 199 1.39 11.20 -1.25
CA ASN A 199 1.96 11.94 -0.11
C ASN A 199 1.10 11.83 1.17
N GLY A 200 -0.18 12.19 1.10
CA GLY A 200 -1.06 12.14 2.28
C GLY A 200 -1.25 10.75 2.89
N VAL A 201 -1.04 9.68 2.12
CA VAL A 201 -1.09 8.30 2.64
C VAL A 201 0.24 7.93 3.30
N VAL A 202 1.38 8.19 2.64
CA VAL A 202 2.70 7.83 3.18
C VAL A 202 3.10 8.67 4.39
N ASP A 203 2.60 9.91 4.49
CA ASP A 203 2.77 10.77 5.67
C ASP A 203 2.03 10.22 6.90
N GLN A 204 0.88 9.56 6.69
CA GLN A 204 0.05 9.00 7.77
C GLN A 204 0.41 7.55 8.09
N LEU A 205 0.94 6.81 7.12
CA LEU A 205 1.21 5.38 7.20
C LEU A 205 2.69 5.11 6.87
N PRO A 206 3.58 5.17 7.88
CA PRO A 206 5.01 4.94 7.70
C PRO A 206 5.35 3.62 7.01
N GLY A 207 4.55 2.56 7.23
CA GLY A 207 4.73 1.27 6.57
C GLY A 207 4.70 1.38 5.04
N ASN A 208 3.78 2.19 4.49
CA ASN A 208 3.67 2.42 3.05
C ASN A 208 4.89 3.16 2.50
N LEU A 209 5.40 4.15 3.24
CA LEU A 209 6.63 4.87 2.89
C LEU A 209 7.82 3.92 2.83
N TYR A 210 8.02 3.14 3.89
CA TYR A 210 9.14 2.21 3.99
C TYR A 210 9.08 1.12 2.93
N LEU A 211 7.88 0.61 2.63
CA LEU A 211 7.69 -0.33 1.53
C LEU A 211 8.12 0.26 0.18
N ALA A 212 7.72 1.49 -0.13
CA ALA A 212 8.09 2.16 -1.38
C ALA A 212 9.61 2.38 -1.48
N LEU A 213 10.24 2.85 -0.39
CA LEU A 213 11.68 3.03 -0.32
C LEU A 213 12.43 1.70 -0.48
N ASN A 214 11.98 0.65 0.21
CA ASN A 214 12.56 -0.69 0.10
C ASN A 214 12.43 -1.24 -1.31
N ALA A 215 11.28 -1.07 -1.97
CA ALA A 215 11.08 -1.49 -3.35
C ALA A 215 12.09 -0.81 -4.29
N VAL A 216 12.24 0.51 -4.20
CA VAL A 216 13.21 1.26 -5.01
C VAL A 216 14.65 0.85 -4.69
N ASN A 217 15.01 0.74 -3.40
CA ASN A 217 16.36 0.35 -2.99
C ASN A 217 16.72 -1.06 -3.46
N TRP A 218 15.78 -2.00 -3.38
CA TRP A 218 15.95 -3.36 -3.87
C TRP A 218 16.12 -3.41 -5.38
N LEU A 219 15.25 -2.71 -6.12
CA LEU A 219 15.34 -2.60 -7.58
C LEU A 219 16.71 -2.03 -7.99
N VAL A 220 17.17 -0.95 -7.35
CA VAL A 220 18.46 -0.32 -7.71
C VAL A 220 19.68 -1.10 -7.19
N GLY A 221 19.49 -2.14 -6.38
CA GLY A 221 20.57 -2.97 -5.83
C GLY A 221 21.23 -2.38 -4.58
N LYS A 222 20.65 -1.35 -3.96
CA LYS A 222 21.18 -0.68 -2.75
C LYS A 222 20.74 -1.40 -1.48
N LYS A 223 21.26 -2.61 -1.26
CA LYS A 223 20.90 -3.46 -0.12
C LYS A 223 21.10 -2.80 1.25
N HIS A 224 22.17 -2.01 1.41
CA HIS A 224 22.48 -1.32 2.66
C HIS A 224 21.47 -0.23 3.05
N LEU A 225 20.55 0.12 2.14
CA LEU A 225 19.45 1.05 2.38
C LEU A 225 18.10 0.31 2.50
N LEU A 226 18.09 -1.02 2.49
CA LEU A 226 16.90 -1.78 2.82
C LEU A 226 16.65 -1.72 4.32
N GLY A 227 15.37 -1.66 4.68
CA GLY A 227 14.92 -1.64 6.06
C GLY A 227 14.26 -0.32 6.43
N ILE A 228 14.15 -0.08 7.73
CA ILE A 228 13.50 1.12 8.24
C ILE A 228 14.56 2.21 8.41
N PRO A 229 14.48 3.33 7.67
CA PRO A 229 15.40 4.43 7.87
C PRO A 229 15.27 4.98 9.30
N PRO A 230 16.37 5.48 9.90
CA PRO A 230 16.31 6.15 11.18
C PRO A 230 15.27 7.27 11.13
N LYS A 231 14.37 7.30 12.10
CA LYS A 231 13.38 8.37 12.17
C LYS A 231 14.10 9.67 12.51
N ASP A 232 14.10 10.62 11.59
CA ASP A 232 14.52 11.98 11.90
C ASP A 232 13.66 12.49 13.06
N VAL A 233 14.30 13.20 14.00
CA VAL A 233 13.56 13.83 15.10
C VAL A 233 12.68 14.89 14.48
N ASP A 234 11.39 14.59 14.34
CA ASP A 234 10.37 15.53 13.89
C ASP A 234 10.27 16.67 14.89
N ILE A 235 11.11 17.68 14.70
CA ILE A 235 10.94 18.98 15.34
C ILE A 235 9.80 19.63 14.60
N ASN A 236 8.57 19.36 15.05
CA ASN A 236 7.37 20.08 14.64
C ASN A 236 7.55 21.56 14.98
N ARG A 237 8.20 22.32 14.10
CA ARG A 237 8.23 23.77 14.18
C ARG A 237 6.86 24.23 13.73
N LEU A 238 6.01 24.54 14.71
CA LEU A 238 4.79 25.30 14.47
C LEU A 238 5.19 26.64 13.84
N VAL A 239 5.08 26.73 12.51
CA VAL A 239 5.27 27.99 11.77
C VAL A 239 4.01 28.81 11.97
N MET A 240 3.94 29.50 13.11
CA MET A 240 2.89 30.44 13.42
C MET A 240 3.34 31.85 13.06
N SER A 241 2.46 32.65 12.47
CA SER A 241 2.71 34.08 12.35
C SER A 241 2.77 34.72 13.74
N GLU A 242 3.48 35.85 13.88
CA GLU A 242 3.51 36.59 15.15
C GLU A 242 2.10 36.96 15.65
N ALA A 243 1.16 37.16 14.72
CA ALA A 243 -0.24 37.40 15.03
C ALA A 243 -0.91 36.16 15.65
N GLN A 244 -0.70 34.96 15.11
CA GLN A 244 -1.24 33.71 15.65
C GLN A 244 -0.69 33.42 17.06
N VAL A 245 0.62 33.63 17.28
CA VAL A 245 1.24 33.48 18.60
C VAL A 245 0.65 34.46 19.61
N ARG A 246 0.46 35.73 19.20
CA ARG A 246 -0.11 36.77 20.06
C ARG A 246 -1.57 36.49 20.43
N THR A 247 -2.38 36.06 19.47
CA THR A 247 -3.77 35.67 19.69
C THR A 247 -3.86 34.46 20.63
N ALA A 248 -3.04 33.43 20.40
CA ALA A 248 -3.00 32.25 21.26
C ALA A 248 -2.60 32.63 22.70
N LYS A 249 -1.62 33.52 22.89
CA LYS A 249 -1.24 34.00 24.22
C LYS A 249 -2.39 34.72 24.93
N TRP A 250 -3.05 35.67 24.28
CA TRP A 250 -4.18 36.37 24.89
C TRP A 250 -5.37 35.46 25.18
N LEU A 251 -5.63 34.48 24.33
CA LEU A 251 -6.70 33.51 24.52
C LEU A 251 -6.42 32.58 25.71
N PHE A 252 -5.27 31.88 25.69
CA PHE A 252 -4.98 30.83 26.66
C PHE A 252 -4.43 31.34 27.99
N ILE A 253 -3.67 32.44 28.00
CA ILE A 253 -3.07 33.00 29.22
C ILE A 253 -3.97 34.12 29.80
N GLY A 254 -4.69 34.84 28.95
CA GLY A 254 -5.56 35.94 29.38
C GLY A 254 -7.01 35.51 29.59
N LEU A 255 -7.71 35.26 28.48
CA LEU A 255 -9.16 35.10 28.46
C LEU A 255 -9.63 33.89 29.27
N VAL A 256 -9.02 32.72 29.05
CA VAL A 256 -9.44 31.48 29.71
C VAL A 256 -9.29 31.57 31.24
N PRO A 257 -8.12 31.96 31.80
CA PRO A 257 -8.00 32.15 33.25
C PRO A 257 -8.94 33.22 33.81
N ALA A 258 -9.10 34.35 33.12
CA ALA A 258 -10.02 35.41 33.54
C ALA A 258 -11.48 34.93 33.60
N ALA A 259 -11.90 34.10 32.63
CA ALA A 259 -13.23 33.51 32.61
C ALA A 259 -13.44 32.58 33.82
N PHE A 260 -12.44 31.76 34.18
CA PHE A 260 -12.51 30.93 35.38
C PHE A 260 -12.59 31.76 36.67
N VAL A 261 -11.82 32.84 36.79
CA VAL A 261 -11.89 33.75 37.94
C VAL A 261 -13.25 34.43 38.02
N ALA A 262 -13.78 34.91 36.90
CA ALA A 262 -15.10 35.55 36.85
C ALA A 262 -16.21 34.58 37.25
N LEU A 263 -16.18 33.34 36.72
CA LEU A 263 -17.12 32.28 37.11
C LEU A 263 -17.00 31.93 38.59
N GLY A 264 -15.78 31.74 39.10
CA GLY A 264 -15.54 31.45 40.51
C GLY A 264 -16.03 32.57 41.44
N THR A 265 -15.78 33.82 41.08
CA THR A 265 -16.25 35.01 41.82
C THR A 265 -17.77 35.08 41.79
N THR A 266 -18.38 34.83 40.64
CA THR A 266 -19.84 34.84 40.47
C THR A 266 -20.49 33.78 41.35
N VAL A 267 -19.97 32.56 41.35
CA VAL A 267 -20.46 31.46 42.21
C VAL A 267 -20.27 31.79 43.69
N TRP A 268 -19.13 32.35 44.09
CA TRP A 268 -18.89 32.77 45.48
C TRP A 268 -19.90 33.82 45.94
N LEU A 269 -20.17 34.84 45.11
CA LEU A 269 -21.15 35.89 45.43
C LEU A 269 -22.57 35.34 45.56
N PHE A 270 -22.97 34.39 44.71
CA PHE A 270 -24.28 33.76 44.79
C PHE A 270 -24.42 32.80 45.98
N ARG A 271 -23.35 32.15 46.44
CA ARG A 271 -23.35 31.28 47.62
C ARG A 271 -23.27 32.02 48.96
N ARG A 272 -22.91 33.31 48.95
CA ARG A 272 -22.85 34.15 50.17
C ARG A 272 -24.20 34.76 50.55
N ARG A 273 -25.16 34.77 49.61
CA ARG A 273 -26.56 35.07 49.90
C ARG A 273 -27.25 33.84 50.47
#